data_AF-A0A7S0IYJ7-F1
#
_entry.id   AF-A0A7S0IYJ7-F1
#
_cell.length_a   1.000
_cell.length_b   1.000
_cell.length_c   1.000
_cell.angle_alpha   90.00
_cell.angle_beta   90.00
_cell.angle_gamma   90.00
#
_symmetry.space_group_name_H-M   'P 1'
#
loop_
_entity.id
_entity.type
_entity.pdbx_description
1 polymer ?
#
loop_
_entity_poly.entity_id
_entity_poly.type
_entity_poly.pdbx_seq_one_letter_code
_entity_poly.pdbx_strand_id
1 'polypeptide(L)'
;VMDDRAQRELRGWFTKHAANPRTEIEARIRNVTQIGFEAVMAHLKSNQLWTNSPEERETLDCIHVSGVRETIDSDNRHTFMRKNKIKDVIVQVSPDHPVRFAVAEEMPGSADESPVSQWRFKQRITFVHKGMFSFELTRVRAGTSEQAARSAPISHEIEIEFCGQSIKPMPNAQYLADSLVMKVRDVVSRLCKAADAPQQPAKRPRVAGSALSEGQQVLVSKGAAVALESAGHAVGAPFDGEMPAELAERVPWVLSHVEKDDAGSEHAYIMSLPCAIHTRSYPLFFFYGSVPVAAVVAKSQSSASS
;
A
#
# COMPACT_ATOMS: atom_id res chain seq x y z
N VAL A 1 -12.86 -1.41 11.71
CA VAL A 1 -13.75 -1.58 10.53
C VAL A 1 -13.70 -0.29 9.73
N MET A 2 -13.32 -0.30 8.45
CA MET A 2 -13.45 0.95 7.66
C MET A 2 -14.93 1.24 7.42
N ASP A 3 -15.28 2.51 7.51
CA ASP A 3 -16.61 3.03 7.24
C ASP A 3 -17.15 2.57 5.87
N ASP A 4 -18.30 1.89 5.87
CA ASP A 4 -19.03 1.44 4.67
C ASP A 4 -19.30 2.59 3.70
N ARG A 5 -19.37 3.84 4.21
CA ARG A 5 -19.47 5.04 3.40
C ARG A 5 -18.29 5.20 2.45
N ALA A 6 -17.07 5.01 2.93
CA ALA A 6 -15.86 5.20 2.12
C ALA A 6 -15.77 4.20 0.99
N GLN A 7 -16.11 2.94 1.28
CA GLN A 7 -16.13 1.89 0.27
C GLN A 7 -17.19 2.17 -0.80
N ARG A 8 -18.36 2.67 -0.42
CA ARG A 8 -19.44 3.07 -1.35
C ARG A 8 -19.02 4.23 -2.25
N GLU A 9 -18.39 5.25 -1.69
CA GLU A 9 -17.86 6.40 -2.44
C GLU A 9 -16.78 5.95 -3.43
N LEU A 10 -15.80 5.14 -3.00
CA LEU A 10 -14.76 4.61 -3.86
C LEU A 10 -15.33 3.78 -5.02
N ARG A 11 -16.31 2.91 -4.77
CA ARG A 11 -17.01 2.15 -5.84
C ARG A 11 -17.63 3.10 -6.86
N GLY A 12 -18.28 4.16 -6.40
CA GLY A 12 -18.85 5.20 -7.26
C GLY A 12 -17.79 5.92 -8.09
N TRP A 13 -16.66 6.27 -7.48
CA TRP A 13 -15.55 6.94 -8.18
C TRP A 13 -14.92 6.02 -9.23
N PHE A 14 -14.60 4.77 -8.89
CA PHE A 14 -14.04 3.83 -9.86
C PHE A 14 -15.01 3.51 -11.00
N THR A 15 -16.32 3.43 -10.73
CA THR A 15 -17.32 3.24 -11.79
C THR A 15 -17.31 4.39 -12.79
N LYS A 16 -17.18 5.63 -12.30
CA LYS A 16 -17.26 6.83 -13.13
C LYS A 16 -15.92 7.22 -13.77
N HIS A 17 -14.81 6.97 -13.09
CA HIS A 17 -13.52 7.62 -13.40
C HIS A 17 -12.36 6.66 -13.68
N ALA A 18 -12.46 5.35 -13.42
CA ALA A 18 -11.31 4.44 -13.57
C ALA A 18 -10.72 4.40 -15.00
N ALA A 19 -11.51 4.69 -16.02
CA ALA A 19 -11.05 4.72 -17.41
C ALA A 19 -10.57 6.12 -17.87
N ASN A 20 -10.70 7.16 -17.04
CA ASN A 20 -10.32 8.52 -17.42
C ASN A 20 -8.84 8.78 -17.05
N PRO A 21 -7.93 8.96 -18.03
CA PRO A 21 -6.52 9.21 -17.76
C PRO A 21 -6.23 10.56 -17.09
N ARG A 22 -7.22 11.46 -17.03
CA ARG A 22 -7.09 12.75 -16.35
C ARG A 22 -7.60 12.70 -14.92
N THR A 23 -8.23 11.60 -14.49
CA THR A 23 -8.73 11.48 -13.13
C THR A 23 -7.75 10.67 -12.28
N GLU A 24 -7.39 11.27 -11.16
CA GLU A 24 -6.64 10.67 -10.08
C GLU A 24 -7.63 10.21 -9.00
N ILE A 25 -7.49 8.96 -8.55
CA ILE A 25 -8.15 8.44 -7.36
C ILE A 25 -7.04 8.03 -6.39
N GLU A 26 -6.93 8.74 -5.27
CA GLU A 26 -5.85 8.57 -4.30
C GLU A 26 -6.38 8.31 -2.88
N ALA A 27 -5.53 7.68 -2.07
CA ALA A 27 -5.65 7.61 -0.62
C ALA A 27 -4.38 8.19 0.00
N ARG A 28 -4.52 9.19 0.87
CA ARG A 28 -3.41 9.80 1.61
C ARG A 28 -3.53 9.51 3.10
N ILE A 29 -2.48 8.93 3.66
CA ILE A 29 -2.39 8.62 5.08
C ILE A 29 -1.78 9.82 5.81
N ARG A 30 -2.43 10.29 6.87
CA ARG A 30 -1.97 11.44 7.67
C ARG A 30 -1.19 10.99 8.89
N ASN A 31 -0.47 11.94 9.49
CA ASN A 31 0.31 11.77 10.72
C ASN A 31 1.36 10.64 10.62
N VAL A 32 2.04 10.56 9.47
CA VAL A 32 3.09 9.56 9.28
C VAL A 32 4.36 10.03 10.01
N THR A 33 4.78 9.27 11.01
CA THR A 33 6.05 9.51 11.71
C THR A 33 7.22 9.01 10.87
N GLN A 34 8.44 9.49 11.15
CA GLN A 34 9.65 9.01 10.46
C GLN A 34 9.84 7.49 10.64
N ILE A 35 9.66 6.98 11.87
CA ILE A 35 9.82 5.55 12.16
C ILE A 35 8.81 4.72 11.36
N GLY A 36 7.54 5.15 11.35
CA GLY A 36 6.50 4.48 10.55
C GLY A 36 6.79 4.54 9.05
N PHE A 37 7.24 5.70 8.55
CA PHE A 37 7.63 5.86 7.15
C PHE A 37 8.74 4.90 6.73
N GLU A 38 9.81 4.80 7.51
CA GLU A 38 10.92 3.88 7.22
C GLU A 38 10.49 2.41 7.33
N ALA A 39 9.59 2.06 8.25
CA ALA A 39 9.03 0.72 8.35
C ALA A 39 8.22 0.33 7.10
N VAL A 40 7.35 1.23 6.62
CA VAL A 40 6.60 1.02 5.36
C VAL A 40 7.56 0.96 4.17
N MET A 41 8.56 1.84 4.11
CA MET A 41 9.59 1.85 3.08
C MET A 41 10.33 0.52 3.00
N ALA A 42 10.82 0.01 4.13
CA ALA A 42 11.53 -1.26 4.20
C ALA A 42 10.64 -2.43 3.75
N HIS A 43 9.37 -2.41 4.17
CA HIS A 43 8.38 -3.40 3.75
C HIS A 43 8.14 -3.38 2.23
N LEU A 44 7.99 -2.19 1.63
CA LEU A 44 7.78 -2.10 0.18
C LEU A 44 9.04 -2.52 -0.60
N LYS A 45 10.24 -2.16 -0.12
CA LYS A 45 11.50 -2.57 -0.76
C LYS A 45 11.75 -4.08 -0.72
N SER A 46 11.20 -4.82 0.25
CA SER A 46 11.39 -6.28 0.33
C SER A 46 10.52 -7.04 -0.66
N ASN A 47 9.45 -6.44 -1.18
CA ASN A 47 8.61 -7.04 -2.20
C ASN A 47 9.31 -6.99 -3.57
N GLN A 48 9.41 -8.14 -4.23
CA GLN A 48 10.05 -8.28 -5.55
C GLN A 48 9.06 -8.23 -6.71
N LEU A 49 7.76 -8.09 -6.44
CA LEU A 49 6.69 -8.19 -7.44
C LEU A 49 6.21 -6.81 -7.96
N TRP A 50 7.07 -5.80 -7.92
CA TRP A 50 6.77 -4.49 -8.50
C TRP A 50 6.79 -4.54 -10.03
N THR A 51 5.86 -3.83 -10.64
CA THR A 51 5.77 -3.72 -12.11
C THR A 51 6.71 -2.68 -12.67
N ASN A 52 7.16 -1.74 -11.84
CA ASN A 52 8.24 -0.82 -12.16
C ASN A 52 9.52 -1.22 -11.41
N SER A 53 10.64 -0.62 -11.80
CA SER A 53 11.85 -0.55 -10.99
C SER A 53 11.74 0.67 -10.08
N PRO A 54 11.51 0.51 -8.76
CA PRO A 54 11.36 1.65 -7.86
C PRO A 54 12.65 2.45 -7.81
N GLU A 55 12.54 3.74 -8.10
CA GLU A 55 13.66 4.68 -8.12
C GLU A 55 13.28 5.92 -7.33
N GLU A 56 14.26 6.49 -6.63
CA GLU A 56 14.09 7.75 -5.91
C GLU A 56 14.21 8.91 -6.89
N ARG A 57 13.24 9.83 -6.82
CA ARG A 57 13.16 11.02 -7.67
C ARG A 57 13.06 12.25 -6.81
N GLU A 58 13.84 13.26 -7.17
CA GLU A 58 13.82 14.57 -6.55
C GLU A 58 13.09 15.56 -7.45
N THR A 59 12.18 16.32 -6.85
CA THR A 59 11.43 17.37 -7.55
C THR A 59 11.25 18.58 -6.66
N LEU A 60 11.11 19.75 -7.29
CA LEU A 60 10.67 20.97 -6.65
C LEU A 60 9.27 21.33 -7.16
N ASP A 61 8.29 21.30 -6.28
CA ASP A 61 6.94 21.78 -6.59
C ASP A 61 6.79 23.25 -6.14
N CYS A 62 6.40 24.10 -7.07
CA CYS A 62 6.00 25.49 -6.85
C CYS A 62 4.47 25.59 -7.00
N ILE A 63 3.77 25.97 -5.93
CA ILE A 63 2.32 26.18 -5.98
C ILE A 63 2.05 27.68 -6.10
N HIS A 64 1.54 28.10 -7.25
CA HIS A 64 1.22 29.49 -7.54
C HIS A 64 -0.10 29.91 -6.89
N VAL A 65 -0.24 31.20 -6.58
CA VAL A 65 -1.48 31.76 -5.98
C VAL A 65 -2.71 31.55 -6.87
N SER A 66 -2.51 31.38 -8.18
CA SER A 66 -3.57 31.03 -9.14
C SER A 66 -4.11 29.60 -8.98
N GLY A 67 -3.42 28.74 -8.23
CA GLY A 67 -3.69 27.31 -8.09
C GLY A 67 -3.00 26.41 -9.12
N VAL A 68 -2.11 26.94 -9.97
CA VAL A 68 -1.21 26.11 -10.81
C VAL A 68 -0.10 25.51 -9.95
N ARG A 69 0.17 24.22 -10.13
CA ARG A 69 1.37 23.54 -9.64
C ARG A 69 2.36 23.44 -10.78
N GLU A 70 3.51 24.08 -10.61
CA GLU A 70 4.71 23.85 -11.42
C GLU A 70 5.57 22.80 -10.71
N THR A 71 6.04 21.80 -11.44
CA THR A 71 6.97 20.78 -10.95
C THR A 71 8.23 20.85 -11.80
N ILE A 72 9.37 21.06 -11.13
CA ILE A 72 10.71 21.12 -11.72
C ILE A 72 11.43 19.83 -11.34
N ASP A 73 11.88 19.06 -12.34
CA ASP A 73 12.65 17.83 -12.13
C ASP A 73 14.17 18.08 -12.03
N SER A 74 14.94 17.01 -11.82
CA SER A 74 16.41 17.07 -11.73
C SER A 74 17.09 17.55 -13.01
N ASP A 75 16.43 17.44 -14.17
CA ASP A 75 16.92 17.89 -15.47
C ASP A 75 16.49 19.33 -15.76
N ASN A 76 15.92 20.03 -14.77
CA ASN A 76 15.35 21.36 -14.90
C ASN A 76 14.25 21.44 -15.97
N ARG A 77 13.47 20.36 -16.13
CA ARG A 77 12.26 20.37 -16.94
C ARG A 77 11.08 20.80 -16.09
N HIS A 78 10.28 21.70 -16.66
CA HIS A 78 9.14 22.30 -16.01
C HIS A 78 7.86 21.65 -16.53
N THR A 79 7.01 21.20 -15.62
CA THR A 79 5.66 20.69 -15.92
C THR A 79 4.64 21.47 -15.14
N PHE A 80 3.56 21.89 -15.81
CA PHE A 80 2.52 22.72 -15.21
C PHE A 80 1.21 21.96 -15.16
N MET A 81 0.53 22.03 -14.03
CA MET A 81 -0.69 21.27 -13.81
C MET A 81 -1.65 22.02 -12.92
N ARG A 82 -2.95 21.92 -13.23
CA ARG A 82 -4.03 22.39 -12.36
C ARG A 82 -4.81 21.19 -11.86
N LYS A 83 -4.91 21.06 -10.53
CA LYS A 83 -5.67 20.00 -9.87
C LYS A 83 -7.05 20.52 -9.48
N ASN A 84 -8.09 19.96 -10.08
CA ASN A 84 -9.48 20.24 -9.74
C ASN A 84 -10.02 19.15 -8.81
N LYS A 85 -10.15 19.47 -7.53
CA LYS A 85 -10.69 18.53 -6.54
C LYS A 85 -12.18 18.29 -6.81
N ILE A 86 -12.56 17.04 -7.09
CA ILE A 86 -13.96 16.67 -7.28
C ILE A 86 -14.61 16.37 -5.93
N LYS A 87 -14.03 15.44 -5.16
CA LYS A 87 -14.58 15.01 -3.87
C LYS A 87 -13.50 14.38 -3.00
N ASP A 88 -13.68 14.45 -1.69
CA ASP A 88 -12.92 13.63 -0.74
C ASP A 88 -13.80 13.10 0.40
N VAL A 89 -13.29 12.07 1.05
CA VAL A 89 -13.82 11.53 2.30
C VAL A 89 -12.65 11.20 3.21
N ILE A 90 -12.77 11.56 4.49
CA ILE A 90 -11.77 11.23 5.51
C ILE A 90 -12.35 10.12 6.38
N VAL A 91 -11.57 9.08 6.60
CA VAL A 91 -11.93 7.89 7.38
C VAL A 91 -10.91 7.70 8.48
N GLN A 92 -11.37 7.45 9.69
CA GLN A 92 -10.50 7.02 10.78
C GLN A 92 -10.21 5.53 10.63
N VAL A 93 -8.99 5.17 10.23
CA VAL A 93 -8.58 3.76 10.06
C VAL A 93 -7.93 3.22 11.34
N SER A 94 -7.09 4.03 11.99
CA SER A 94 -6.60 3.84 13.36
C SER A 94 -6.69 5.18 14.12
N PRO A 95 -6.61 5.24 15.46
CA PRO A 95 -6.69 6.50 16.22
C PRO A 95 -5.71 7.57 15.73
N ASP A 96 -4.50 7.17 15.34
CA ASP A 96 -3.42 8.10 14.99
C ASP A 96 -3.31 8.38 13.49
N HIS A 97 -3.85 7.51 12.63
CA HIS A 97 -3.68 7.58 11.18
C HIS A 97 -5.03 7.72 10.45
N PRO A 98 -5.61 8.93 10.39
CA PRO A 98 -6.75 9.18 9.52
C PRO A 98 -6.31 9.12 8.05
N VAL A 99 -7.17 8.58 7.20
CA VAL A 99 -6.92 8.42 5.76
C VAL A 99 -7.90 9.27 4.97
N ARG A 100 -7.38 10.12 4.09
CA ARG A 100 -8.17 10.90 3.14
C ARG A 100 -8.19 10.18 1.80
N PHE A 101 -9.36 9.70 1.37
CA PHE A 101 -9.59 9.29 0.00
C PHE A 101 -10.04 10.49 -0.80
N ALA A 102 -9.50 10.68 -2.00
CA ALA A 102 -9.89 11.77 -2.87
C ALA A 102 -9.97 11.34 -4.33
N VAL A 103 -10.82 12.05 -5.06
CA VAL A 103 -10.87 12.01 -6.51
C VAL A 103 -10.70 13.43 -7.04
N ALA A 104 -9.79 13.59 -8.00
CA ALA A 104 -9.46 14.88 -8.59
C ALA A 104 -9.18 14.72 -10.09
N GLU A 105 -9.39 15.79 -10.84
CA GLU A 105 -8.92 15.87 -12.23
C GLU A 105 -7.62 16.66 -12.29
N GLU A 106 -6.62 16.11 -12.96
CA GLU A 106 -5.36 16.75 -13.26
C GLU A 106 -5.35 17.19 -14.73
N MET A 107 -5.30 18.50 -14.94
CA MET A 107 -5.28 19.10 -16.27
C MET A 107 -3.91 19.71 -16.53
N PRO A 108 -3.32 19.49 -17.72
CA PRO A 108 -2.14 20.23 -18.14
C PRO A 108 -2.40 21.74 -18.05
N GLY A 109 -1.48 22.45 -17.40
CA GLY A 109 -1.48 23.90 -17.32
C GLY A 109 -0.50 24.52 -18.32
N SER A 110 -0.58 25.84 -18.46
CA SER A 110 0.49 26.66 -19.02
C SER A 110 1.40 27.16 -17.90
N ALA A 111 2.56 27.71 -18.28
CA ALA A 111 3.37 28.50 -17.36
C ALA A 111 2.52 29.58 -16.68
N ASP A 112 2.84 29.86 -15.42
CA ASP A 112 2.09 30.78 -14.57
C ASP A 112 3.04 31.83 -13.98
N GLU A 113 2.77 33.11 -14.27
CA GLU A 113 3.58 34.23 -13.81
C GLU A 113 3.14 34.76 -12.44
N SER A 114 2.06 34.22 -11.86
CA SER A 114 1.59 34.65 -10.55
C SER A 114 2.57 34.22 -9.45
N PRO A 115 2.64 34.97 -8.33
CA PRO A 115 3.57 34.64 -7.25
C PRO A 115 3.42 33.21 -6.74
N VAL A 116 4.55 32.57 -6.42
CA VAL A 116 4.56 31.26 -5.75
C VAL A 116 4.13 31.43 -4.30
N SER A 117 3.07 30.74 -3.92
CA SER A 117 2.52 30.73 -2.56
C SER A 117 3.18 29.67 -1.65
N GLN A 118 3.69 28.58 -2.23
CA GLN A 118 4.33 27.50 -1.50
C GLN A 118 5.39 26.80 -2.35
N TRP A 119 6.53 26.51 -1.74
CA TRP A 119 7.62 25.71 -2.30
C TRP A 119 7.70 24.39 -1.56
N ARG A 120 7.85 23.28 -2.28
CA ARG A 120 7.96 21.93 -1.70
C ARG A 120 9.09 21.15 -2.38
N PHE A 121 10.17 20.90 -1.65
CA PHE A 121 11.19 19.94 -2.05
C PHE A 121 10.72 18.54 -1.72
N LYS A 122 10.64 17.67 -2.72
CA LYS A 122 10.14 16.31 -2.60
C LYS A 122 11.22 15.32 -3.01
N GLN A 123 11.48 14.35 -2.13
CA GLN A 123 12.21 13.14 -2.46
C GLN A 123 11.20 11.99 -2.40
N ARG A 124 10.87 11.42 -3.55
CA ARG A 124 9.81 10.42 -3.70
C ARG A 124 10.36 9.13 -4.25
N ILE A 125 9.92 8.01 -3.71
CA ILE A 125 10.05 6.70 -4.35
C ILE A 125 8.66 6.13 -4.61
N THR A 126 8.51 5.50 -5.78
CA THR A 126 7.22 4.99 -6.26
C THR A 126 7.29 3.49 -6.48
N PHE A 127 6.35 2.75 -5.91
CA PHE A 127 6.21 1.31 -6.10
C PHE A 127 4.89 1.03 -6.81
N VAL A 128 4.93 0.44 -8.01
CA VAL A 128 3.73 0.17 -8.81
C VAL A 128 3.38 -1.30 -8.72
N HIS A 129 2.22 -1.59 -8.16
CA HIS A 129 1.70 -2.95 -8.04
C HIS A 129 0.78 -3.31 -9.21
N LYS A 130 1.23 -4.23 -10.06
CA LYS A 130 0.49 -4.79 -11.21
C LYS A 130 -0.02 -3.73 -12.18
N GLY A 131 0.69 -2.62 -12.31
CA GLY A 131 0.25 -1.46 -13.10
C GLY A 131 -1.07 -0.84 -12.65
N MET A 132 -1.62 -1.19 -11.48
CA MET A 132 -2.93 -0.72 -11.02
C MET A 132 -2.83 0.35 -9.94
N PHE A 133 -1.92 0.16 -8.98
CA PHE A 133 -1.80 1.04 -7.83
C PHE A 133 -0.34 1.43 -7.61
N SER A 134 -0.07 2.72 -7.52
CA SER A 134 1.21 3.29 -7.09
C SER A 134 1.17 3.54 -5.59
N PHE A 135 2.20 3.11 -4.88
CA PHE A 135 2.51 3.54 -3.53
C PHE A 135 3.60 4.61 -3.65
N GLU A 136 3.28 5.84 -3.26
CA GLU A 136 4.21 6.95 -3.28
C GLU A 136 4.63 7.30 -1.86
N LEU A 137 5.91 7.13 -1.56
CA LEU A 137 6.50 7.50 -0.28
C LEU A 137 7.35 8.74 -0.50
N THR A 138 6.93 9.86 0.08
CA THR A 138 7.55 11.17 -0.17
C THR A 138 8.07 11.78 1.13
N ARG A 139 9.36 12.16 1.14
CA ARG A 139 9.92 13.09 2.13
C ARG A 139 9.76 14.50 1.59
N VAL A 140 9.16 15.38 2.37
CA VAL A 140 8.80 16.73 1.95
C VAL A 140 9.37 17.76 2.90
N ARG A 141 10.08 18.76 2.35
CA ARG A 141 10.35 20.01 3.05
C ARG A 141 9.59 21.14 2.37
N ALA A 142 8.79 21.88 3.13
CA ALA A 142 7.88 22.88 2.58
C ALA A 142 8.04 24.25 3.27
N GLY A 143 7.90 25.32 2.50
CA GLY A 143 8.03 26.69 2.99
C GLY A 143 7.36 27.71 2.06
N THR A 144 7.26 28.97 2.51
CA THR A 144 6.70 30.08 1.72
C THR A 144 7.70 30.70 0.74
N SER A 145 8.97 30.30 0.81
CA SER A 145 10.03 30.63 -0.14
C SER A 145 10.89 29.39 -0.39
N GLU A 146 11.66 29.39 -1.48
CA GLU A 146 12.58 28.30 -1.78
C GLU A 146 13.57 28.07 -0.63
N GLN A 147 14.20 29.14 -0.13
CA GLN A 147 15.15 29.06 0.98
C GLN A 147 14.51 28.50 2.26
N ALA A 148 13.29 28.93 2.58
CA ALA A 148 12.56 28.41 3.74
C ALA A 148 12.21 26.93 3.56
N ALA A 149 11.84 26.50 2.35
CA ALA A 149 11.57 25.10 2.07
C ALA A 149 12.85 24.24 2.17
N ARG A 150 14.04 24.74 1.79
CA ARG A 150 15.30 24.00 1.93
C ARG A 150 15.69 23.74 3.39
N SER A 151 15.43 24.71 4.27
CA SER A 151 15.75 24.64 5.71
C SER A 151 14.63 24.04 6.58
N ALA A 152 13.44 23.83 6.02
CA ALA A 152 12.31 23.28 6.76
C ALA A 152 12.56 21.84 7.23
N PRO A 153 11.98 21.44 8.39
CA PRO A 153 11.98 20.04 8.82
C PRO A 153 11.36 19.12 7.78
N ILE A 154 11.83 17.88 7.72
CA ILE A 154 11.27 16.85 6.84
C ILE A 154 9.93 16.38 7.43
N SER A 155 8.90 16.45 6.60
CA SER A 155 7.62 15.77 6.80
C SER A 155 7.54 14.54 5.90
N HIS A 156 6.71 13.57 6.28
CA HIS A 156 6.60 12.28 5.61
C HIS A 156 5.17 12.12 5.09
N GLU A 157 5.03 11.80 3.81
CA GLU A 157 3.75 11.57 3.14
C GLU A 157 3.73 10.16 2.55
N ILE A 158 2.62 9.45 2.74
CA ILE A 158 2.35 8.16 2.09
C ILE A 158 1.03 8.27 1.34
N GLU A 159 1.10 8.02 0.04
CA GLU A 159 -0.04 8.05 -0.89
C GLU A 159 -0.16 6.69 -1.60
N ILE A 160 -1.40 6.29 -1.84
CA ILE A 160 -1.73 5.13 -2.68
C ILE A 160 -2.67 5.62 -3.76
N GLU A 161 -2.23 5.59 -5.00
CA GLU A 161 -2.95 6.14 -6.15
C GLU A 161 -3.30 5.04 -7.13
N PHE A 162 -4.46 5.14 -7.77
CA PHE A 162 -4.81 4.30 -8.89
C PHE A 162 -4.16 4.81 -10.19
N CYS A 163 -3.29 4.00 -10.78
CA CYS A 163 -2.58 4.26 -12.03
C CYS A 163 -2.92 3.26 -13.15
N GLY A 164 -4.02 2.51 -12.99
CA GLY A 164 -4.44 1.43 -13.88
C GLY A 164 -5.33 1.81 -15.06
N GLN A 165 -5.41 3.10 -15.43
CA GLN A 165 -6.31 3.61 -16.47
C GLN A 165 -6.10 2.94 -17.84
N SER A 166 -4.91 2.39 -18.10
CA SER A 166 -4.54 1.72 -19.34
C SER A 166 -4.80 0.21 -19.37
N ILE A 167 -5.19 -0.41 -18.24
CA ILE A 167 -5.36 -1.86 -18.14
C ILE A 167 -6.58 -2.34 -18.91
N LYS A 168 -6.41 -3.43 -19.68
CA LYS A 168 -7.48 -4.08 -20.44
C LYS A 168 -7.45 -5.61 -20.26
N PRO A 169 -8.57 -6.26 -19.91
CA PRO A 169 -9.84 -5.64 -19.50
C PRO A 169 -9.71 -4.92 -18.15
N MET A 170 -10.39 -3.77 -18.00
CA MET A 170 -10.43 -3.02 -16.74
C MET A 170 -11.15 -3.86 -15.66
N PRO A 171 -10.55 -4.06 -14.48
CA PRO A 171 -11.24 -4.70 -13.36
C PRO A 171 -12.50 -3.93 -12.97
N ASN A 172 -13.51 -4.63 -12.44
CA ASN A 172 -14.73 -3.96 -12.00
C ASN A 172 -14.46 -2.99 -10.82
N ALA A 173 -15.33 -1.99 -10.68
CA ALA A 173 -15.18 -0.94 -9.67
C ALA A 173 -15.18 -1.45 -8.23
N GLN A 174 -15.90 -2.56 -7.97
CA GLN A 174 -15.92 -3.21 -6.67
C GLN A 174 -14.52 -3.67 -6.27
N TYR A 175 -13.88 -4.43 -7.17
CA TYR A 175 -12.54 -4.95 -6.96
C TYR A 175 -11.51 -3.84 -6.78
N LEU A 176 -11.59 -2.76 -7.55
CA LEU A 176 -10.67 -1.62 -7.42
C LEU A 176 -10.83 -0.91 -6.07
N ALA A 177 -12.07 -0.66 -5.63
CA ALA A 177 -12.36 -0.06 -4.33
C ALA A 177 -11.84 -0.92 -3.18
N ASP A 178 -12.12 -2.22 -3.21
CA ASP A 178 -11.67 -3.17 -2.19
C ASP A 178 -10.15 -3.26 -2.17
N SER A 179 -9.52 -3.32 -3.34
CA SER A 179 -8.07 -3.37 -3.49
C SER A 179 -7.37 -2.15 -2.92
N LEU A 180 -7.95 -0.95 -3.06
CA LEU A 180 -7.39 0.27 -2.49
C LEU A 180 -7.54 0.28 -0.97
N VAL A 181 -8.73 -0.03 -0.47
CA VAL A 181 -9.03 -0.15 0.98
C VAL A 181 -8.07 -1.13 1.67
N MET A 182 -7.83 -2.29 1.05
CA MET A 182 -6.95 -3.29 1.61
C MET A 182 -5.49 -2.82 1.69
N LYS A 183 -4.99 -2.17 0.64
CA LYS A 183 -3.62 -1.61 0.63
C LYS A 183 -3.46 -0.53 1.69
N VAL A 184 -4.45 0.34 1.85
CA VAL A 184 -4.46 1.35 2.91
C VAL A 184 -4.37 0.70 4.28
N ARG A 185 -5.16 -0.34 4.54
CA ARG A 185 -5.15 -1.04 5.83
C ARG A 185 -3.83 -1.73 6.12
N ASP A 186 -3.22 -2.37 5.12
CA ASP A 186 -1.90 -2.99 5.26
C ASP A 186 -0.86 -1.92 5.64
N VAL A 187 -0.80 -0.81 4.92
CA VAL A 187 0.12 0.29 5.25
C VAL A 187 -0.14 0.86 6.66
N VAL A 188 -1.39 1.13 7.02
CA VAL A 188 -1.73 1.64 8.37
C VAL A 188 -1.37 0.63 9.46
N SER A 189 -1.58 -0.67 9.22
CA SER A 189 -1.17 -1.71 10.16
C SER A 189 0.34 -1.68 10.41
N ARG A 190 1.15 -1.47 9.37
CA ARG A 190 2.61 -1.32 9.51
C ARG A 190 2.98 -0.06 10.30
N LEU A 191 2.29 1.06 10.08
CA LEU A 191 2.50 2.28 10.84
C LEU A 191 2.22 2.07 12.34
N CYS A 192 1.10 1.44 12.68
CA CYS A 192 0.77 1.12 14.07
C CYS A 192 1.80 0.17 14.70
N LYS A 193 2.15 -0.93 14.01
CA LYS A 193 3.18 -1.87 14.51
C LYS A 193 4.54 -1.20 14.75
N ALA A 194 4.91 -0.21 13.93
CA ALA A 194 6.14 0.54 14.10
C ALA A 194 6.09 1.53 15.26
N ALA A 195 4.91 2.06 15.61
CA ALA A 195 4.70 2.92 16.76
C ALA A 195 4.67 2.12 18.09
N ASP A 196 4.07 0.93 18.06
CA ASP A 196 3.96 0.04 19.21
C ASP A 196 5.23 -0.78 19.48
N ALA A 197 6.10 -0.90 18.47
CA ALA A 197 7.40 -1.52 18.66
C ALA A 197 8.16 -0.74 19.74
N PRO A 198 8.52 -1.38 20.88
CA PRO A 198 9.52 -0.78 21.75
C PRO A 198 10.74 -0.47 20.90
N GLN A 199 11.49 0.59 21.21
CA GLN A 199 12.82 0.82 20.62
C GLN A 199 13.74 -0.36 21.00
N GLN A 200 13.52 -1.51 20.37
CA GLN A 200 14.28 -2.73 20.62
C GLN A 200 15.57 -2.62 19.81
N PRO A 201 16.70 -2.97 20.42
CA PRO A 201 17.96 -3.04 19.71
C PRO A 201 17.86 -4.06 18.57
N ALA A 202 18.67 -3.79 17.53
CA ALA A 202 18.86 -4.51 16.28
C ALA A 202 18.35 -5.97 16.19
N LYS A 203 17.69 -6.26 15.05
CA LYS A 203 17.41 -7.57 14.45
C LYS A 203 16.91 -8.63 15.44
N ARG A 204 15.60 -8.87 15.41
CA ARG A 204 15.01 -10.12 15.95
C ARG A 204 15.87 -11.29 15.45
N PRO A 205 16.42 -12.12 16.34
CA PRO A 205 17.21 -13.26 15.93
C PRO A 205 16.36 -14.14 15.02
N ARG A 206 17.00 -14.73 14.00
CA ARG A 206 16.44 -15.89 13.28
C ARG A 206 15.86 -16.84 14.33
N VAL A 207 14.63 -17.30 14.13
CA VAL A 207 14.11 -18.43 14.89
C VAL A 207 15.08 -19.59 14.64
N ALA A 208 15.89 -19.89 15.64
CA ALA A 208 16.91 -20.92 15.54
C ALA A 208 16.20 -22.26 15.31
N GLY A 209 16.37 -22.83 14.11
CA GLY A 209 15.87 -24.17 13.77
C GLY A 209 14.75 -24.22 12.72
N SER A 210 14.12 -23.12 12.33
CA SER A 210 13.14 -23.15 11.22
C SER A 210 13.85 -22.95 9.88
N ALA A 211 13.62 -23.85 8.92
CA ALA A 211 14.14 -23.74 7.55
C ALA A 211 13.41 -22.66 6.70
N LEU A 212 12.51 -21.90 7.33
CA LEU A 212 11.63 -20.96 6.67
C LEU A 212 12.16 -19.52 6.77
N SER A 213 11.99 -18.72 5.72
CA SER A 213 12.35 -17.30 5.67
C SER A 213 11.13 -16.43 5.37
N GLU A 214 11.07 -15.23 5.97
CA GLU A 214 10.06 -14.22 5.62
C GLU A 214 10.09 -13.92 4.11
N GLY A 215 8.92 -13.78 3.50
CA GLY A 215 8.76 -13.61 2.05
C GLY A 215 8.83 -14.89 1.24
N GLN A 216 9.18 -16.03 1.84
CA GLN A 216 9.22 -17.32 1.15
C GLN A 216 7.81 -17.80 0.81
N GLN A 217 7.63 -18.31 -0.42
CA GLN A 217 6.42 -19.04 -0.75
C GLN A 217 6.35 -20.32 0.06
N VAL A 218 5.20 -20.56 0.66
CA VAL A 218 4.96 -21.72 1.51
C VAL A 218 3.69 -22.44 1.08
N LEU A 219 3.63 -23.71 1.42
CA LEU A 219 2.45 -24.55 1.32
C LEU A 219 1.94 -24.82 2.72
N VAL A 220 0.63 -24.88 2.86
CA VAL A 220 -0.02 -25.36 4.08
C VAL A 220 -0.24 -26.85 3.93
N SER A 221 0.18 -27.62 4.93
CA SER A 221 0.06 -29.09 4.95
C SER A 221 -1.38 -29.52 4.78
N LYS A 222 -1.59 -30.63 4.07
CA LYS A 222 -2.92 -31.20 3.84
C LYS A 222 -3.66 -31.40 5.17
N GLY A 223 -4.91 -30.93 5.22
CA GLY A 223 -5.77 -31.04 6.40
C GLY A 223 -5.59 -29.91 7.43
N ALA A 224 -4.63 -29.00 7.26
CA ALA A 224 -4.50 -27.83 8.12
C ALA A 224 -5.40 -26.69 7.60
N ALA A 225 -6.31 -26.23 8.46
CA ALA A 225 -7.06 -25.00 8.24
C ALA A 225 -6.20 -23.78 8.56
N VAL A 226 -6.57 -22.64 8.00
CA VAL A 226 -5.90 -21.35 8.28
C VAL A 226 -6.86 -20.48 9.06
N ALA A 227 -6.50 -20.17 10.32
CA ALA A 227 -7.22 -19.21 11.12
C ALA A 227 -7.01 -17.84 10.48
N LEU A 228 -8.07 -17.26 9.93
CA LEU A 228 -7.97 -15.94 9.31
C LEU A 228 -7.95 -14.90 10.42
N GLU A 229 -6.97 -14.01 10.37
CA GLU A 229 -6.93 -12.92 11.32
C GLU A 229 -8.18 -12.06 11.16
N SER A 230 -8.64 -11.51 12.29
CA SER A 230 -9.68 -10.48 12.35
C SER A 230 -9.17 -9.14 11.80
N ALA A 231 -8.48 -9.16 10.66
CA ALA A 231 -7.98 -8.00 9.93
C ALA A 231 -9.12 -7.28 9.20
N GLY A 232 -10.27 -7.14 9.85
CA GLY A 232 -11.45 -6.42 9.37
C GLY A 232 -11.81 -6.75 7.93
N HIS A 233 -11.50 -7.96 7.43
CA HIS A 233 -11.71 -8.35 6.03
C HIS A 233 -13.12 -7.93 5.64
N ALA A 234 -13.18 -6.90 4.81
CA ALA A 234 -14.42 -6.25 4.47
C ALA A 234 -15.29 -7.30 3.78
N VAL A 235 -16.56 -7.39 4.20
CA VAL A 235 -17.71 -7.91 3.44
C VAL A 235 -17.28 -8.67 2.17
N GLY A 236 -16.97 -9.96 2.29
CA GLY A 236 -16.62 -10.73 1.09
C GLY A 236 -15.72 -11.95 1.23
N ALA A 237 -14.95 -12.15 2.29
CA ALA A 237 -14.35 -13.48 2.49
C ALA A 237 -15.50 -14.47 2.79
N PRO A 238 -15.66 -15.57 2.05
CA PRO A 238 -16.76 -16.54 2.27
C PRO A 238 -16.50 -17.44 3.50
N PHE A 239 -15.63 -17.01 4.40
CA PHE A 239 -15.04 -17.81 5.46
C PHE A 239 -15.21 -17.09 6.79
N ASP A 240 -15.86 -17.75 7.76
CA ASP A 240 -16.17 -17.19 9.08
C ASP A 240 -14.95 -17.27 10.00
N GLY A 241 -13.91 -16.48 9.70
CA GLY A 241 -12.69 -16.43 10.50
C GLY A 241 -11.76 -17.63 10.33
N GLU A 242 -12.13 -18.62 9.52
CA GLU A 242 -11.31 -19.79 9.25
C GLU A 242 -11.47 -20.24 7.79
N MET A 243 -10.34 -20.39 7.08
CA MET A 243 -10.33 -20.96 5.74
C MET A 243 -10.24 -22.49 5.82
N PRO A 244 -11.18 -23.23 5.21
CA PRO A 244 -11.15 -24.70 5.18
C PRO A 244 -9.86 -25.25 4.58
N ALA A 245 -9.40 -26.38 5.10
CA ALA A 245 -8.12 -26.98 4.75
C ALA A 245 -7.97 -27.27 3.25
N GLU A 246 -9.04 -27.73 2.58
CA GLU A 246 -9.01 -28.04 1.15
C GLU A 246 -8.79 -26.80 0.28
N LEU A 247 -9.18 -25.63 0.79
CA LEU A 247 -8.98 -24.36 0.10
C LEU A 247 -7.63 -23.77 0.47
N ALA A 248 -7.26 -23.82 1.74
CA ALA A 248 -5.95 -23.38 2.21
C ALA A 248 -4.80 -24.09 1.47
N GLU A 249 -4.92 -25.39 1.18
CA GLU A 249 -3.93 -26.16 0.42
C GLU A 249 -3.72 -25.61 -1.00
N ARG A 250 -4.75 -25.02 -1.61
CA ARG A 250 -4.76 -24.52 -2.99
C ARG A 250 -4.39 -23.04 -3.10
N VAL A 251 -4.42 -22.31 -1.98
CA VAL A 251 -4.07 -20.90 -1.96
C VAL A 251 -2.55 -20.78 -2.00
N PRO A 252 -1.98 -19.98 -2.91
CA PRO A 252 -0.56 -19.69 -2.89
C PRO A 252 -0.27 -18.79 -1.68
N TRP A 253 0.47 -19.29 -0.69
CA TRP A 253 0.83 -18.54 0.51
C TRP A 253 2.26 -18.03 0.47
N VAL A 254 2.48 -16.93 1.18
CA VAL A 254 3.81 -16.41 1.51
C VAL A 254 3.91 -16.28 3.02
N LEU A 255 5.02 -16.75 3.59
CA LEU A 255 5.32 -16.56 4.99
C LEU A 255 5.59 -15.08 5.27
N SER A 256 4.85 -14.50 6.20
CA SER A 256 5.21 -13.20 6.77
C SER A 256 6.19 -13.39 7.91
N HIS A 257 5.81 -14.08 8.99
CA HIS A 257 6.67 -14.23 10.16
C HIS A 257 6.21 -15.40 11.03
N VAL A 258 6.99 -15.73 12.05
CA VAL A 258 6.66 -16.71 13.09
C VAL A 258 6.62 -16.00 14.43
N GLU A 259 5.58 -16.24 15.21
CA GLU A 259 5.51 -15.81 16.61
C GLU A 259 5.24 -16.99 17.52
N LYS A 260 5.54 -16.81 18.81
CA LYS A 260 5.15 -17.74 19.87
C LYS A 260 3.96 -17.17 20.60
N ASP A 261 2.96 -18.00 20.84
CA ASP A 261 1.87 -17.65 21.76
C ASP A 261 2.35 -17.67 23.22
N ASP A 262 1.46 -17.31 24.15
CA ASP A 262 1.74 -17.31 25.59
C ASP A 262 2.06 -18.71 26.14
N ALA A 263 1.67 -19.77 25.43
CA ALA A 263 1.99 -21.16 25.73
C ALA A 263 3.33 -21.61 25.12
N GLY A 264 4.01 -20.74 24.37
CA GLY A 264 5.27 -21.02 23.69
C GLY A 264 5.14 -21.76 22.35
N SER A 265 3.92 -21.99 21.88
CA SER A 265 3.62 -22.65 20.60
C SER A 265 3.94 -21.71 19.44
N GLU A 266 4.64 -22.22 18.42
CA GLU A 266 5.02 -21.42 17.26
C GLU A 266 3.90 -21.41 16.21
N HIS A 267 3.46 -20.21 15.84
CA HIS A 267 2.51 -19.94 14.77
C HIS A 267 3.18 -19.21 13.62
N ALA A 268 2.97 -19.71 12.41
CA ALA A 268 3.34 -19.04 11.17
C ALA A 268 2.19 -18.15 10.71
N TYR A 269 2.50 -16.88 10.48
CA TYR A 269 1.60 -15.93 9.86
C TYR A 269 1.85 -15.90 8.36
N ILE A 270 0.79 -16.08 7.59
CA ILE A 270 0.83 -16.29 6.15
C ILE A 270 -0.13 -15.32 5.45
N MET A 271 0.28 -14.88 4.27
CA MET A 271 -0.48 -13.97 3.41
C MET A 271 -0.70 -14.62 2.06
N SER A 272 -1.91 -14.55 1.52
CA SER A 272 -2.21 -15.15 0.22
C SER A 272 -1.63 -14.32 -0.91
N LEU A 273 -0.88 -14.91 -1.81
CA LEU A 273 -0.65 -14.33 -3.13
C LEU A 273 -1.98 -14.22 -3.91
N PRO A 274 -2.02 -13.39 -4.97
CA PRO A 274 -3.18 -13.29 -5.83
C PRO A 274 -3.62 -14.68 -6.31
N CYS A 275 -4.88 -15.01 -6.08
CA CYS A 275 -5.40 -16.34 -6.36
C CYS A 275 -6.87 -16.28 -6.79
N ALA A 276 -7.36 -17.40 -7.33
CA ALA A 276 -8.77 -17.60 -7.57
C ALA A 276 -9.23 -18.80 -6.74
N ILE A 277 -10.29 -18.62 -5.97
CA ILE A 277 -10.95 -19.72 -5.27
C ILE A 277 -12.36 -19.84 -5.86
N HIS A 278 -12.65 -21.02 -6.42
CA HIS A 278 -13.82 -21.25 -7.27
C HIS A 278 -13.88 -20.23 -8.43
N THR A 279 -14.97 -19.47 -8.56
CA THR A 279 -15.18 -18.47 -9.61
C THR A 279 -14.75 -17.07 -9.19
N ARG A 280 -14.24 -16.89 -7.97
CA ARG A 280 -13.92 -15.56 -7.41
C ARG A 280 -12.41 -15.33 -7.38
N SER A 281 -11.98 -14.21 -7.94
CA SER A 281 -10.60 -13.74 -7.90
C SER A 281 -10.35 -12.91 -6.64
N TYR A 282 -9.23 -13.17 -5.98
CA TYR A 282 -8.77 -12.49 -4.79
C TYR A 282 -7.45 -11.75 -5.10
N PRO A 283 -7.39 -10.42 -4.93
CA PRO A 283 -6.18 -9.63 -5.19
C PRO A 283 -5.02 -9.99 -4.25
N LEU A 284 -3.86 -9.38 -4.48
CA LEU A 284 -2.65 -9.58 -3.66
C LEU A 284 -2.96 -9.41 -2.16
N PHE A 285 -2.54 -10.40 -1.37
CA PHE A 285 -2.64 -10.43 0.09
C PHE A 285 -4.07 -10.26 0.60
N PHE A 286 -5.00 -10.95 -0.08
CA PHE A 286 -6.40 -10.91 0.31
C PHE A 286 -6.69 -11.59 1.65
N PHE A 287 -6.12 -12.77 1.85
CA PHE A 287 -6.25 -13.52 3.09
C PHE A 287 -4.98 -13.34 3.91
N TYR A 288 -5.17 -12.99 5.17
CA TYR A 288 -4.12 -13.00 6.17
C TYR A 288 -4.57 -13.92 7.30
N GLY A 289 -3.69 -14.81 7.71
CA GLY A 289 -4.05 -15.79 8.71
C GLY A 289 -2.84 -16.43 9.35
N SER A 290 -3.11 -17.23 10.37
CA SER A 290 -2.11 -17.98 11.11
C SER A 290 -2.39 -19.47 11.06
N VAL A 291 -1.31 -20.25 11.16
CA VAL A 291 -1.33 -21.71 11.16
C VAL A 291 -0.14 -22.19 12.01
N PRO A 292 -0.20 -23.35 12.68
CA PRO A 292 0.96 -23.89 13.37
C PRO A 292 2.16 -24.02 12.43
N VAL A 293 3.38 -23.67 12.88
CA VAL A 293 4.59 -23.75 12.04
C VAL A 293 4.80 -25.14 11.44
N ALA A 294 4.46 -26.19 12.20
CA ALA A 294 4.56 -27.58 11.75
C ALA A 294 3.68 -27.91 10.52
N ALA A 295 2.66 -27.09 10.26
CA ALA A 295 1.79 -27.21 9.09
C ALA A 295 2.24 -26.32 7.92
N VAL A 296 3.42 -25.70 7.98
CA VAL A 296 3.98 -24.89 6.90
C VAL A 296 5.20 -25.57 6.31
N VAL A 297 5.18 -25.75 4.99
CA VAL A 297 6.28 -26.34 4.24
C VAL A 297 6.82 -25.31 3.25
N ALA A 298 8.14 -25.15 3.22
CA ALA A 298 8.82 -24.38 2.18
C ALA A 298 8.40 -24.92 0.80
N LYS A 299 7.84 -24.07 -0.06
CA LYS A 299 7.67 -24.45 -1.46
C LYS A 299 9.08 -24.51 -2.05
N SER A 300 9.56 -25.71 -2.36
CA SER A 300 10.83 -25.87 -3.06
C SER A 300 10.73 -25.05 -4.35
N GLN A 301 11.68 -24.14 -4.55
CA GLN A 301 11.88 -23.57 -5.87
C GLN A 301 12.28 -24.74 -6.75
N SER A 302 11.31 -25.33 -7.46
CA SER A 302 11.64 -26.18 -8.58
C SER A 302 12.45 -25.29 -9.51
N SER A 303 13.77 -25.50 -9.54
CA SER A 303 14.61 -24.99 -10.61
C SER A 303 13.94 -25.45 -11.89
N ALA A 304 13.28 -24.54 -12.58
CA ALA A 304 12.76 -24.80 -13.91
C ALA A 304 14.00 -25.04 -14.79
N SER A 305 14.40 -26.30 -14.89
CA SER A 305 15.30 -26.77 -15.91
C SER A 305 14.52 -26.71 -17.22
N SER A 306 14.93 -25.76 -18.07
CA SER A 306 14.67 -25.61 -19.52
C SER A 306 13.22 -25.59 -19.99
#